data_AF-A0A183SK81-F1
#
_entry.id   AF-A0A183SK81-F1
#
_cell.length_a   1.000
_cell.length_b   1.000
_cell.length_c   1.000
_cell.angle_alpha   90.00
_cell.angle_beta   90.00
_cell.angle_gamma   90.00
#
_symmetry.space_group_name_H-M   'P 1'
#
loop_
_entity.id
_entity.type
_entity.pdbx_description
1 polymer ?
#
loop_
_entity_poly.entity_id
_entity_poly.type
_entity_poly.pdbx_seq_one_letter_code
_entity_poly.pdbx_strand_id
1 'polypeptide(L)'
;MTARVADNGTVSEACAITNGVKQGSVLAPTLFSLMFSAMLVYAYHDEQPGIRIAYRTSGHLLNSRRMQATTRMSSATVHDLLFADDCALNMVTKEDMQRSMDLFSPGWANFGLTISKAKTVVIHQPPLSKANNASRINVNGAQIKNVETLAYLESMLSSNTKIDDEVAHRISKASQAFGRLQASV
;
A
#
# COMPACT_ATOMS: atom_id res chain seq x y z
N MET A 1 25.22 -17.79 -5.54
CA MET A 1 24.75 -18.62 -4.42
C MET A 1 24.08 -19.85 -5.00
N THR A 2 24.15 -21.02 -4.37
CA THR A 2 23.41 -22.22 -4.80
C THR A 2 22.47 -22.67 -3.68
N ALA A 3 21.28 -23.14 -4.03
CA ALA A 3 20.33 -23.70 -3.08
C ALA A 3 19.81 -25.06 -3.55
N ARG A 4 19.18 -25.78 -2.63
CA ARG A 4 18.44 -27.02 -2.89
C ARG A 4 17.05 -26.85 -2.30
N VAL A 5 16.06 -27.44 -2.96
CA VAL A 5 14.68 -27.48 -2.47
C VAL A 5 14.49 -28.79 -1.74
N ALA A 6 13.96 -28.75 -0.52
CA ALA A 6 13.57 -29.94 0.23
C ALA A 6 12.06 -30.03 0.28
N ASP A 7 11.50 -31.16 -0.13
CA ASP A 7 10.08 -31.47 -0.03
C ASP A 7 9.89 -32.93 0.42
N ASN A 8 9.09 -33.13 1.46
CA ASN A 8 8.80 -34.45 2.05
C ASN A 8 10.04 -35.35 2.26
N GLY A 9 11.15 -34.77 2.74
CA GLY A 9 12.40 -35.49 3.03
C GLY A 9 13.27 -35.79 1.80
N THR A 10 12.81 -35.47 0.60
CA THR A 10 13.62 -35.51 -0.63
C THR A 10 14.24 -34.15 -0.90
N VAL A 11 15.49 -34.14 -1.39
CA VAL A 11 16.25 -32.91 -1.67
C VAL A 11 16.61 -32.86 -3.14
N SER A 12 16.32 -31.75 -3.80
CA SER A 12 16.66 -31.52 -5.20
C SER A 12 18.18 -31.44 -5.42
N GLU A 13 18.60 -31.52 -6.68
CA GLU A 13 19.93 -31.07 -7.07
C GLU A 13 20.14 -29.58 -6.74
N ALA A 14 21.42 -29.18 -6.64
CA ALA A 14 21.76 -27.79 -6.38
C ALA A 14 21.49 -26.93 -7.61
N CYS A 15 20.70 -25.88 -7.44
CA CYS A 15 20.45 -24.87 -8.47
C CYS A 15 21.12 -23.55 -8.09
N ALA A 16 21.57 -22.79 -9.09
CA ALA A 16 22.09 -21.45 -8.88
C ALA A 16 20.93 -20.49 -8.57
N ILE A 17 21.06 -19.71 -7.50
CA ILE A 17 20.18 -18.57 -7.22
C ILE A 17 20.78 -17.37 -7.95
N THR A 18 20.06 -16.87 -8.94
CA THR A 18 20.44 -15.72 -9.77
C THR A 18 19.64 -14.45 -9.46
N ASN A 19 18.54 -14.57 -8.71
CA ASN A 19 17.65 -13.47 -8.35
C ASN A 19 17.09 -13.63 -6.93
N GLY A 20 16.53 -12.54 -6.40
CA GLY A 20 15.90 -12.49 -5.09
C GLY A 20 16.88 -12.48 -3.91
N VAL A 21 16.31 -12.47 -2.71
CA VAL A 21 17.04 -12.49 -1.44
C VAL A 21 16.54 -13.67 -0.60
N LYS A 22 17.40 -14.21 0.28
CA LYS A 22 17.04 -15.35 1.12
C LYS A 22 15.94 -14.95 2.12
N GLN A 23 14.82 -15.66 2.12
CA GLN A 23 13.77 -15.51 3.13
C GLN A 23 14.32 -15.81 4.54
N GLY A 24 13.96 -14.99 5.52
CA GLY A 24 14.49 -15.06 6.88
C GLY A 24 15.89 -14.47 7.05
N SER A 25 16.51 -13.93 5.99
CA SER A 25 17.72 -13.13 6.13
C SER A 25 17.40 -11.80 6.81
N VAL A 26 18.24 -11.40 7.78
CA VAL A 26 18.11 -10.13 8.51
C VAL A 26 18.20 -8.92 7.57
N LEU A 27 18.97 -9.02 6.48
CA LEU A 27 19.18 -7.93 5.52
C LEU A 27 18.17 -7.90 4.37
N ALA A 28 17.45 -9.01 4.13
CA ALA A 28 16.53 -9.12 3.00
C ALA A 28 15.44 -8.02 3.01
N PRO A 29 14.79 -7.70 4.15
CA PRO A 29 13.79 -6.63 4.20
C PRO A 29 14.36 -5.27 3.80
N THR A 30 15.54 -4.90 4.31
CA THR A 30 16.17 -3.61 4.00
C THR A 30 16.55 -3.50 2.54
N LEU A 31 17.12 -4.56 1.96
CA LEU A 31 17.48 -4.59 0.54
C LEU A 31 16.23 -4.46 -0.35
N PHE A 32 15.14 -5.15 0.01
CA PHE A 32 13.89 -5.06 -0.71
C PHE A 32 13.31 -3.64 -0.64
N SER A 33 13.27 -3.02 0.54
CA SER A 33 12.81 -1.64 0.71
C SER A 33 13.64 -0.66 -0.11
N LEU A 34 14.98 -0.80 -0.13
CA LEU A 34 15.86 0.08 -0.92
C LEU A 34 15.57 -0.04 -2.42
N MET A 35 15.46 -1.28 -2.92
CA MET A 35 15.14 -1.55 -4.31
C MET A 35 13.77 -0.98 -4.68
N PHE A 36 12.78 -1.15 -3.81
CA PHE A 36 11.44 -0.61 -4.01
C PHE A 36 11.46 0.92 -4.05
N SER A 37 12.17 1.58 -3.13
CA SER A 37 12.31 3.04 -3.15
C SER A 37 12.99 3.52 -4.45
N ALA A 38 14.03 2.83 -4.92
CA ALA A 38 14.66 3.14 -6.20
C ALA A 38 13.68 2.96 -7.39
N MET A 39 12.85 1.92 -7.34
CA MET A 39 11.80 1.68 -8.33
C MET A 39 10.75 2.80 -8.34
N LEU A 40 10.31 3.28 -7.17
CA LEU A 40 9.37 4.39 -7.08
C LEU A 40 9.96 5.69 -7.63
N VAL A 41 11.23 5.98 -7.30
CA VAL A 41 11.96 7.13 -7.85
C VAL A 41 12.05 7.03 -9.37
N TYR A 42 12.26 5.84 -9.91
CA TYR A 42 12.27 5.60 -11.36
C TYR A 42 10.87 5.78 -11.99
N ALA A 43 9.84 5.17 -11.40
CA ALA A 43 8.47 5.18 -11.95
C ALA A 43 7.84 6.58 -11.93
N TYR A 44 8.10 7.36 -10.88
CA TYR A 44 7.53 8.69 -10.68
C TYR A 44 8.54 9.83 -10.93
N HIS A 45 9.58 9.57 -11.73
CA HIS A 45 10.64 10.55 -12.01
C HIS A 45 10.08 11.83 -12.65
N ASP A 46 9.28 11.68 -13.70
CA ASP A 46 8.76 12.80 -14.49
C ASP A 46 7.43 13.33 -13.97
N GLU A 47 6.70 12.49 -13.24
CA GLU A 47 5.36 12.81 -12.76
C GLU A 47 5.10 12.22 -11.39
N GLN A 48 4.51 13.05 -10.53
CA GLN A 48 4.28 12.74 -9.12
C GLN A 48 2.78 12.83 -8.79
N PRO A 49 1.93 11.96 -9.37
CA PRO A 49 0.52 11.90 -9.00
C PRO A 49 0.41 11.41 -7.57
N GLY A 50 -0.35 12.08 -6.71
CA GLY A 50 -0.50 11.68 -5.31
C GLY A 50 -1.34 12.67 -4.51
N ILE A 51 -1.47 12.40 -3.21
CA ILE A 51 -2.19 13.27 -2.29
C ILE A 51 -1.23 14.33 -1.77
N ARG A 52 -1.50 15.59 -2.10
CA ARG A 52 -0.75 16.73 -1.54
C ARG A 52 -1.23 17.02 -0.12
N ILE A 53 -0.33 16.85 0.83
CA ILE A 53 -0.53 17.20 2.23
C ILE A 53 0.20 18.51 2.50
N ALA A 54 -0.55 19.53 2.88
CA ALA A 54 0.02 20.77 3.38
C ALA A 54 0.25 20.64 4.90
N TYR A 55 1.46 20.97 5.36
CA TYR A 55 1.84 20.83 6.76
C TYR A 55 2.69 22.00 7.23
N ARG A 56 2.85 22.11 8.55
CA ARG A 56 3.66 23.15 9.18
C ARG A 56 4.29 22.59 10.45
N THR A 57 5.61 22.77 10.60
CA THR A 57 6.41 22.18 11.70
C THR A 57 6.50 23.06 12.94
N SER A 58 6.05 24.32 12.87
CA SER A 58 6.10 25.23 14.02
C SER A 58 5.08 24.85 15.10
N GLY A 59 5.51 24.80 16.37
CA GLY A 59 4.72 24.36 17.54
C GLY A 59 3.31 24.95 17.62
N HIS A 60 2.40 24.15 18.21
CA HIS A 60 0.92 24.27 18.26
C HIS A 60 0.16 23.55 17.14
N LEU A 61 0.02 22.22 17.30
CA LEU A 61 -0.66 21.29 16.38
C LEU A 61 -2.15 21.59 16.15
N LEU A 62 -2.84 22.16 17.15
CA LEU A 62 -4.31 22.31 17.12
C LEU A 62 -4.79 23.69 16.63
N ASN A 63 -3.90 24.60 16.23
CA ASN A 63 -4.30 25.94 15.78
C ASN A 63 -4.48 25.97 14.25
N SER A 64 -5.68 25.63 13.78
CA SER A 64 -6.03 25.56 12.35
C SER A 64 -5.91 26.90 11.60
N ARG A 65 -6.06 28.05 12.28
CA ARG A 65 -5.85 29.38 11.65
C ARG A 65 -4.45 29.52 11.07
N ARG A 66 -3.47 28.82 11.64
CA ARG A 66 -2.07 28.85 11.15
C ARG A 66 -1.88 28.11 9.83
N MET A 67 -2.83 27.26 9.45
CA MET A 67 -2.89 26.62 8.14
C MET A 67 -3.57 27.47 7.08
N GLN A 68 -4.17 28.61 7.46
CA GLN A 68 -4.68 29.61 6.53
C GLN A 68 -3.62 30.64 6.14
N ALA A 69 -2.50 30.70 6.88
CA ALA A 69 -1.40 31.59 6.57
C ALA A 69 -0.56 31.03 5.42
N THR A 70 -0.43 31.77 4.32
CA THR A 70 0.35 31.37 3.14
C THR A 70 1.85 31.22 3.44
N THR A 71 2.35 31.91 4.46
CA THR A 71 3.76 31.87 4.85
C THR A 71 4.05 30.71 5.80
N ARG A 72 5.21 30.06 5.63
CA ARG A 72 5.71 28.94 6.45
C ARG A 72 4.87 27.66 6.36
N MET A 73 4.09 27.49 5.29
CA MET A 73 3.49 26.21 4.94
C MET A 73 4.44 25.43 4.04
N SER A 74 4.66 24.17 4.39
CA SER A 74 5.30 23.19 3.52
C SER A 74 4.23 22.31 2.90
N SER A 75 4.54 21.67 1.79
CA SER A 75 3.70 20.64 1.19
C SER A 75 4.57 19.43 0.88
N ALA A 76 4.04 18.25 1.13
CA ALA A 76 4.61 16.98 0.67
C ALA A 76 3.53 16.24 -0.11
N THR A 77 3.92 15.48 -1.11
CA THR A 77 3.01 14.59 -1.83
C THR A 77 3.21 13.18 -1.33
N VAL A 78 2.12 12.49 -1.02
CA VAL A 78 2.11 11.08 -0.64
C VAL A 78 1.56 10.30 -1.82
N HIS A 79 2.37 9.41 -2.39
CA HIS A 79 2.04 8.60 -3.56
C HIS A 79 1.58 7.21 -3.16
N ASP A 80 2.23 6.66 -2.15
CA ASP A 80 2.12 5.27 -1.74
C ASP A 80 2.19 5.11 -0.22
N LEU A 81 1.69 3.97 0.25
CA LEU A 81 1.94 3.43 1.58
C LEU A 81 2.54 2.04 1.39
N LEU A 82 3.81 1.87 1.75
CA LEU A 82 4.54 0.63 1.58
C LEU A 82 4.64 -0.15 2.88
N PHE A 83 4.45 -1.46 2.75
CA PHE A 83 4.77 -2.39 3.81
C PHE A 83 5.15 -3.75 3.24
N ALA A 84 6.42 -4.13 3.41
CA ALA A 84 6.96 -5.34 2.79
C ALA A 84 6.60 -5.38 1.28
N ASP A 85 5.99 -6.45 0.79
CA ASP A 85 5.54 -6.61 -0.60
C ASP A 85 4.19 -5.93 -0.90
N ASP A 86 3.45 -5.48 0.12
CA ASP A 86 2.18 -4.77 -0.04
C ASP A 86 2.37 -3.27 -0.28
N CYS A 87 1.62 -2.72 -1.22
CA CYS A 87 1.63 -1.30 -1.57
C CYS A 87 0.21 -0.78 -1.80
N ALA A 88 -0.14 0.33 -1.15
CA ALA A 88 -1.37 1.05 -1.41
C ALA A 88 -1.06 2.38 -2.11
N LEU A 89 -1.51 2.54 -3.35
CA LEU A 89 -1.39 3.79 -4.12
C LEU A 89 -2.57 4.70 -3.80
N ASN A 90 -2.31 5.95 -3.44
CA ASN A 90 -3.34 6.90 -2.97
C ASN A 90 -3.40 8.12 -3.89
N MET A 91 -4.58 8.40 -4.45
CA MET A 91 -4.78 9.46 -5.45
C MET A 91 -6.03 10.29 -5.17
N VAL A 92 -6.00 11.55 -5.58
CA VAL A 92 -7.13 12.48 -5.42
C VAL A 92 -8.23 12.19 -6.44
N THR A 93 -7.86 11.79 -7.65
CA THR A 93 -8.80 11.54 -8.75
C THR A 93 -8.67 10.12 -9.29
N LYS A 94 -9.70 9.66 -10.00
CA LYS A 94 -9.69 8.34 -10.64
C LYS A 94 -8.73 8.30 -11.82
N GLU A 95 -8.61 9.42 -12.51
CA GLU A 95 -7.72 9.61 -13.64
C GLU A 95 -6.26 9.51 -13.18
N ASP A 96 -5.92 10.16 -12.06
CA ASP A 96 -4.60 10.04 -11.44
C ASP A 96 -4.33 8.63 -10.92
N MET A 97 -5.36 7.90 -10.49
CA MET A 97 -5.24 6.50 -10.09
C MET A 97 -4.87 5.59 -11.26
N GLN A 98 -5.52 5.75 -12.42
CA GLN A 98 -5.12 5.02 -13.62
C GLN A 98 -3.71 5.42 -14.06
N ARG A 99 -3.43 6.72 -14.10
CA ARG A 99 -2.12 7.25 -14.51
C ARG A 99 -0.99 6.77 -13.61
N SER A 100 -1.20 6.76 -12.30
CA SER A 100 -0.25 6.21 -11.34
C SER A 100 -0.01 4.72 -11.57
N MET A 101 -1.07 3.96 -11.86
CA MET A 101 -0.95 2.53 -12.18
C MET A 101 -0.17 2.28 -13.49
N ASP A 102 -0.37 3.14 -14.49
CA ASP A 102 0.32 3.10 -15.78
C ASP A 102 1.81 3.44 -15.66
N LEU A 103 2.20 4.26 -14.67
CA LEU A 103 3.61 4.53 -14.32
C LEU A 103 4.21 3.42 -13.45
N PHE A 104 3.45 2.95 -12.46
CA PHE A 104 3.89 1.97 -11.47
C PHE A 104 4.14 0.60 -12.09
N SER A 105 3.25 0.12 -12.96
CA SER A 105 3.33 -1.24 -13.51
C SER A 105 4.58 -1.49 -14.37
N PRO A 106 4.98 -0.59 -15.29
CA PRO A 106 6.26 -0.71 -16.01
C PRO A 106 7.47 -0.60 -15.08
N GLY A 107 7.45 0.31 -14.11
CA GLY A 107 8.51 0.43 -13.10
C GLY A 107 8.70 -0.89 -12.32
N TRP A 108 7.61 -1.47 -11.84
CA TRP A 108 7.60 -2.77 -11.16
C TRP A 108 8.22 -3.89 -12.02
N ALA A 109 7.80 -3.98 -13.29
CA ALA A 109 8.28 -4.97 -14.23
C ALA A 109 9.78 -4.79 -14.57
N ASN A 110 10.25 -3.55 -14.72
CA ASN A 110 11.66 -3.23 -15.01
C ASN A 110 12.60 -3.65 -13.87
N PHE A 111 12.10 -3.68 -12.63
CA PHE A 111 12.83 -4.17 -11.47
C PHE A 111 12.66 -5.69 -11.25
N GLY A 112 12.09 -6.40 -12.22
CA GLY A 112 11.92 -7.86 -12.19
C GLY A 112 10.83 -8.34 -11.24
N LEU A 113 9.95 -7.44 -10.78
CA LEU A 113 8.83 -7.78 -9.93
C LEU A 113 7.56 -8.02 -10.75
N THR A 114 6.62 -8.81 -10.21
CA THR A 114 5.34 -9.11 -10.84
C THR A 114 4.18 -8.68 -9.96
N ILE A 115 3.21 -7.96 -10.53
CA ILE A 115 2.01 -7.53 -9.80
C ILE A 115 0.98 -8.67 -9.82
N SER A 116 0.50 -9.06 -8.64
CA SER A 116 -0.57 -10.04 -8.51
C SER A 116 -1.92 -9.39 -8.80
N LYS A 117 -2.36 -9.44 -10.06
CA LYS A 117 -3.67 -8.90 -10.49
C LYS A 117 -4.85 -9.44 -9.68
N ALA A 118 -4.78 -10.69 -9.23
CA ALA A 118 -5.83 -11.31 -8.43
C ALA A 118 -5.92 -10.75 -7.01
N LYS A 119 -4.82 -10.24 -6.45
CA LYS A 119 -4.77 -9.62 -5.13
C LYS A 119 -4.96 -8.10 -5.19
N THR A 120 -4.65 -7.48 -6.33
CA THR A 120 -4.83 -6.03 -6.50
C THR A 120 -6.31 -5.67 -6.61
N VAL A 121 -6.73 -4.73 -5.77
CA VAL A 121 -8.09 -4.22 -5.70
C VAL A 121 -8.09 -2.70 -5.72
N VAL A 122 -9.19 -2.10 -6.13
CA VAL A 122 -9.42 -0.65 -6.06
C VAL A 122 -10.58 -0.35 -5.14
N ILE A 123 -10.38 0.66 -4.29
CA ILE A 123 -11.44 1.29 -3.51
C ILE A 123 -11.57 2.74 -3.96
N HIS A 124 -12.81 3.19 -4.14
CA HIS A 124 -13.11 4.58 -4.46
C HIS A 124 -13.99 5.15 -3.37
N GLN A 125 -13.54 6.27 -2.81
CA GLN A 125 -14.19 7.00 -1.73
C GLN A 125 -14.74 8.33 -2.26
N PRO A 126 -15.98 8.37 -2.78
CA PRO A 126 -16.59 9.61 -3.19
C PRO A 126 -16.85 10.53 -1.99
N PRO A 127 -17.00 11.85 -2.21
CA PRO A 127 -17.58 12.74 -1.21
C PRO A 127 -18.94 12.19 -0.71
N LEU A 128 -19.27 12.39 0.57
CA LEU A 128 -20.44 11.79 1.25
C LEU A 128 -21.79 11.96 0.51
N SER A 129 -21.93 12.94 -0.36
CA SER A 129 -23.16 13.22 -1.12
C SER A 129 -23.20 12.66 -2.54
N LYS A 130 -22.13 12.01 -3.01
CA LYS A 130 -22.03 11.49 -4.38
C LYS A 130 -22.15 9.98 -4.41
N ALA A 131 -22.93 9.48 -5.36
CA ALA A 131 -23.03 8.05 -5.63
C ALA A 131 -21.65 7.46 -5.98
N ASN A 132 -21.36 6.28 -5.45
CA ASN A 132 -20.12 5.58 -5.75
C ASN A 132 -20.22 4.91 -7.12
N ASN A 133 -19.71 5.57 -8.15
CA ASN A 133 -19.56 4.95 -9.46
C ASN A 133 -18.32 4.04 -9.44
N ALA A 134 -18.43 2.82 -9.97
CA ALA A 134 -17.30 1.91 -10.07
C ALA A 134 -16.11 2.57 -10.81
N SER A 135 -14.91 2.41 -10.27
CA SER A 135 -13.68 2.88 -10.91
C SER A 135 -13.21 1.86 -11.94
N ARG A 136 -12.88 2.33 -13.14
CA ARG A 136 -12.32 1.50 -14.22
C ARG A 136 -10.81 1.62 -14.19
N ILE A 137 -10.18 0.94 -13.23
CA ILE A 137 -8.72 0.89 -13.12
C ILE A 137 -8.22 -0.42 -13.72
N ASN A 138 -7.19 -0.31 -14.57
CA ASN A 138 -6.57 -1.40 -15.28
C ASN A 138 -5.10 -1.54 -14.89
N VAL A 139 -4.64 -2.80 -14.80
CA VAL A 139 -3.23 -3.17 -14.63
C VAL A 139 -2.83 -4.04 -15.81
N ASN A 140 -1.88 -3.58 -16.63
CA ASN A 140 -1.45 -4.28 -17.86
C ASN A 140 -2.66 -4.71 -18.71
N GLY A 141 -3.56 -3.76 -18.97
CA GLY A 141 -4.78 -3.95 -19.77
C GLY A 141 -5.92 -4.74 -19.12
N ALA A 142 -5.75 -5.28 -17.91
CA ALA A 142 -6.78 -6.03 -17.20
C ALA A 142 -7.40 -5.21 -16.07
N GLN A 143 -8.73 -5.13 -16.03
CA GLN A 143 -9.43 -4.38 -14.98
C GLN A 143 -9.28 -5.06 -13.61
N ILE A 144 -8.90 -4.28 -12.59
CA ILE A 144 -8.82 -4.76 -11.20
C ILE A 144 -10.18 -4.66 -10.49
N LYS A 145 -10.39 -5.52 -9.49
CA LYS A 145 -11.66 -5.64 -8.79
C LYS A 145 -11.93 -4.40 -7.94
N ASN A 146 -13.14 -3.85 -8.03
CA ASN A 146 -13.62 -2.84 -7.10
C ASN A 146 -14.10 -3.50 -5.80
N VAL A 147 -13.77 -2.91 -4.67
CA VAL A 147 -14.21 -3.39 -3.35
C VAL A 147 -14.89 -2.28 -2.54
N GLU A 148 -15.88 -2.66 -1.76
CA GLU A 148 -16.56 -1.74 -0.84
C GLU A 148 -15.79 -1.55 0.47
N THR A 149 -15.08 -2.61 0.90
CA THR A 149 -14.28 -2.62 2.11
C THR A 149 -12.92 -3.24 1.80
N LEU A 150 -11.86 -2.63 2.33
CA LEU A 150 -10.48 -3.02 2.10
C LEU A 150 -9.76 -3.16 3.43
N ALA A 151 -9.20 -4.34 3.69
CA ALA A 151 -8.31 -4.57 4.83
C ALA A 151 -6.87 -4.29 4.41
N TYR A 152 -6.20 -3.35 5.06
CA TYR A 152 -4.79 -3.05 4.85
C TYR A 152 -4.09 -2.90 6.20
N LEU A 153 -3.08 -3.75 6.44
CA LEU A 153 -2.33 -3.79 7.72
C LEU A 153 -3.27 -3.83 8.94
N GLU A 154 -4.27 -4.71 8.88
CA GLU A 154 -5.31 -4.90 9.91
C GLU A 154 -6.26 -3.71 10.11
N SER A 155 -6.11 -2.63 9.34
CA SER A 155 -7.06 -1.52 9.31
C SER A 155 -8.08 -1.73 8.20
N MET A 156 -9.35 -1.47 8.50
CA MET A 156 -10.47 -1.57 7.58
C MET A 156 -10.80 -0.19 7.00
N LEU A 157 -10.69 -0.05 5.68
CA LEU A 157 -11.14 1.12 4.94
C LEU A 157 -12.47 0.82 4.27
N SER A 158 -13.43 1.73 4.44
CA SER A 158 -14.76 1.63 3.82
C SER A 158 -14.93 2.66 2.70
N SER A 159 -15.57 2.25 1.62
CA SER A 159 -15.80 3.09 0.44
C SER A 159 -16.76 4.25 0.71
N ASN A 160 -17.58 4.14 1.76
CA ASN A 160 -18.52 5.17 2.19
C ASN A 160 -17.89 6.22 3.14
N THR A 161 -16.57 6.16 3.37
CA THR A 161 -15.80 7.07 4.25
C THR A 161 -16.19 7.05 5.73
N LYS A 162 -17.02 6.09 6.17
CA LYS A 162 -17.38 5.92 7.58
C LYS A 162 -16.32 5.08 8.30
N ILE A 163 -16.13 5.37 9.58
CA ILE A 163 -15.20 4.67 10.46
C ILE A 163 -15.85 3.50 11.22
N ASP A 164 -17.17 3.35 11.13
CA ASP A 164 -17.95 2.39 11.92
C ASP A 164 -17.43 0.95 11.77
N ASP A 165 -17.16 0.53 10.53
CA ASP A 165 -16.65 -0.81 10.21
C ASP A 165 -15.27 -1.07 10.86
N GLU A 166 -14.41 -0.06 10.87
CA GLU A 166 -13.07 -0.13 11.49
C GLU A 166 -13.16 -0.19 13.02
N VAL A 167 -14.01 0.65 13.62
CA VAL A 167 -14.22 0.65 15.07
C VAL A 167 -14.76 -0.71 15.52
N ALA A 168 -15.76 -1.24 14.82
CA ALA A 168 -16.31 -2.57 15.11
C ALA A 168 -15.25 -3.66 14.94
N HIS A 169 -14.43 -3.58 13.89
CA HIS A 169 -13.33 -4.53 13.66
C HIS A 169 -12.33 -4.54 14.82
N ARG A 170 -11.86 -3.36 15.25
CA ARG A 170 -10.90 -3.23 16.36
C ARG A 170 -11.48 -3.72 17.68
N ILE A 171 -12.73 -3.39 18.00
CA ILE A 171 -13.41 -3.88 19.21
C ILE A 171 -13.47 -5.41 19.19
N SER A 172 -13.83 -6.01 18.05
CA SER A 172 -13.90 -7.47 17.89
C SER A 172 -12.53 -8.14 18.10
N LYS A 173 -11.47 -7.60 17.49
CA LYS A 173 -10.10 -8.12 17.65
C LYS A 173 -9.62 -8.02 19.10
N ALA A 174 -9.83 -6.88 19.75
CA ALA A 174 -9.48 -6.68 21.16
C ALA A 174 -10.23 -7.67 22.07
N SER A 175 -11.54 -7.85 21.83
CA SER A 175 -12.38 -8.78 22.59
C SER A 175 -11.92 -10.23 22.43
N GLN A 176 -11.57 -10.64 21.21
CA GLN A 176 -11.02 -11.98 20.94
C GLN A 176 -9.68 -12.22 21.64
N ALA A 177 -8.78 -11.24 21.60
CA ALA A 177 -7.49 -11.34 22.30
C ALA A 177 -7.70 -11.48 23.82
N PHE A 178 -8.61 -10.69 24.39
CA PHE A 178 -8.94 -10.75 25.81
C PHE A 178 -9.59 -12.08 26.21
N GLY A 179 -10.53 -12.60 25.41
CA GLY A 179 -11.14 -13.91 25.65
C GLY A 179 -10.14 -15.07 25.60
N ARG A 180 -9.17 -15.02 24.68
CA ARG A 180 -8.07 -16.01 24.63
C ARG A 180 -7.22 -15.98 25.90
N LEU A 181 -6.90 -14.78 26.40
CA LEU A 181 -6.14 -14.62 27.64
C LEU A 181 -6.87 -15.22 28.83
N GLN A 182 -8.19 -14.99 28.96
CA GLN A 182 -8.99 -15.57 30.03
C GLN A 182 -9.07 -17.11 29.98
N ALA A 183 -9.11 -17.70 28.80
CA ALA A 183 -9.16 -19.16 28.64
C ALA A 183 -7.80 -19.86 28.91
N SER A 184 -6.71 -19.08 28.96
CA SER A 184 -5.35 -19.56 29.27
C SER A 184 -4.93 -19.33 30.73
N VAL A 185 -5.84 -18.84 31.58
CA VAL A 185 -5.71 -18.80 33.05
C VAL A 185 -6.49 -19.98 33.64
#